data_AF-A0AAU3Y0R8-F1
#
_entry.id   AF-A0AAU3Y0R8-F1
#
_cell.length_a   1.000
_cell.length_b   1.000
_cell.length_c   1.000
_cell.angle_alpha   90.00
_cell.angle_beta   90.00
_cell.angle_gamma   90.00
#
_symmetry.space_group_name_H-M   'P 1'
#
loop_
_entity.id
_entity.type
_entity.pdbx_description
1 polymer ?
#
loop_
_entity_poly.entity_id
_entity_poly.type
_entity_poly.pdbx_seq_one_letter_code
_entity_poly.pdbx_strand_id
1 'polypeptide(L)'
;MDAWADSPPDRSASPQSCRGCVPLTFLADTRRVREMNSFPKPVIDSMADRAMRLHHMLWHTARDNWMVLTPEQQEVFHHHGWEPPRPSLTAPDPVTGKRDIEFNNGSGEDFLFMHRQMIAAVNEILAELGDPQYPRVEGWPTVPSPEDTAYPVPPPFDIPGDTGTAEAIRSAKTQEKFNQIRAWEAEFTDPAKLRQMTLGRLGARIEFGIHNTMHLRWSAQMPEYRPGGDEFSIDPRWDDASYNWLADTYSAHVNPIFWKLHGWVDARIDDWMAAKELTGPVPWSFDPPWSGPVGHDPHRHPVAGLVVQAHPGNGEAAALQSILGGMETTVEHLKRAGVGEPARFPVSDDA
;
A
#
# COMPACT_ATOMS: atom_id res chain seq x y z
N MET A 1 -65.53 36.51 -57.80
CA MET A 1 -65.17 37.70 -56.99
C MET A 1 -65.34 37.27 -55.56
N ASP A 2 -64.24 37.21 -54.82
CA ASP A 2 -64.13 37.45 -53.37
C ASP A 2 -62.78 36.89 -52.91
N ALA A 3 -61.96 37.79 -52.39
CA ALA A 3 -60.66 37.51 -51.82
C ALA A 3 -60.69 37.97 -50.36
N TRP A 4 -60.40 37.07 -49.42
CA TRP A 4 -60.11 37.39 -48.03
C TRP A 4 -58.96 36.51 -47.52
N ALA A 5 -57.87 37.22 -47.21
CA ALA A 5 -56.97 37.12 -46.06
C ALA A 5 -56.15 35.84 -45.75
N ASP A 6 -54.85 36.11 -45.58
CA ASP A 6 -53.72 35.26 -45.20
C ASP A 6 -53.85 34.54 -43.84
N SER A 7 -53.21 33.36 -43.76
CA SER A 7 -52.84 32.67 -42.52
C SER A 7 -51.37 32.20 -42.58
N PRO A 8 -50.63 32.19 -41.45
CA PRO A 8 -49.18 31.95 -41.42
C PRO A 8 -48.81 30.46 -41.28
N PRO A 9 -47.57 30.03 -41.61
CA PRO A 9 -47.15 28.66 -41.42
C PRO A 9 -46.54 28.41 -40.04
N ASP A 10 -47.11 27.38 -39.41
CA ASP A 10 -46.50 26.22 -38.76
C ASP A 10 -45.50 26.35 -37.60
N ARG A 11 -45.86 25.67 -36.51
CA ARG A 11 -45.08 25.44 -35.30
C ARG A 11 -44.41 24.07 -35.40
N SER A 12 -43.10 24.02 -35.61
CA SER A 12 -42.26 22.96 -35.04
C SER A 12 -40.79 23.38 -35.00
N ALA A 13 -40.29 23.69 -33.81
CA ALA A 13 -38.85 23.74 -33.54
C ALA A 13 -38.60 23.22 -32.12
N SER A 14 -38.01 22.04 -32.05
CA SER A 14 -37.49 21.42 -30.83
C SER A 14 -36.26 22.20 -30.31
N PRO A 15 -36.04 22.30 -28.98
CA PRO A 15 -34.83 22.91 -28.45
C PRO A 15 -33.62 22.01 -28.71
N GLN A 16 -32.62 22.51 -29.44
CA GLN A 16 -31.31 21.88 -29.57
C GLN A 16 -30.62 21.83 -28.21
N SER A 17 -30.29 20.61 -27.77
CA SER A 17 -29.50 20.36 -26.57
C SER A 17 -28.06 20.84 -26.81
N CYS A 18 -27.56 21.71 -25.93
CA CYS A 18 -26.13 22.03 -25.86
C CYS A 18 -25.39 20.79 -25.34
N ARG A 19 -24.78 20.02 -26.24
CA ARG A 19 -23.78 19.00 -25.89
C ARG A 19 -22.48 19.75 -25.58
N GLY A 20 -22.12 19.85 -24.30
CA GLY A 20 -20.80 20.36 -23.90
C GLY A 20 -20.71 21.08 -22.56
N CYS A 21 -21.82 21.40 -21.89
CA CYS A 21 -21.76 22.01 -20.56
C CYS A 21 -21.76 20.91 -19.49
N VAL A 22 -20.58 20.58 -18.97
CA VAL A 22 -20.48 19.91 -17.66
C VAL A 22 -21.01 20.91 -16.62
N PRO A 23 -22.05 20.57 -15.82
CA PRO A 23 -22.59 21.50 -14.86
C PRO A 23 -21.51 21.88 -13.82
N LEU A 24 -21.40 23.18 -13.51
CA LEU A 24 -20.41 23.74 -12.58
C LEU A 24 -20.37 23.03 -11.21
N THR A 25 -21.48 22.43 -10.78
CA THR A 25 -21.59 21.63 -9.56
C THR A 25 -20.77 20.33 -9.63
N PHE A 26 -20.67 19.68 -10.80
CA PHE A 26 -19.90 18.44 -10.99
C PHE A 26 -18.38 18.69 -10.99
N LEU A 27 -17.94 19.84 -11.51
CA LEU A 27 -16.53 20.26 -11.48
C LEU A 27 -16.08 20.70 -10.08
N ALA A 28 -16.97 21.31 -9.29
CA ALA A 28 -16.68 21.66 -7.89
C ALA A 28 -16.58 20.41 -7.00
N ASP A 29 -17.45 19.42 -7.22
CA ASP A 29 -17.47 18.15 -6.47
C ASP A 29 -16.23 17.30 -6.78
N THR A 30 -15.86 17.18 -8.06
CA THR A 30 -14.63 16.50 -8.48
C THR A 30 -13.35 17.21 -8.00
N ARG A 31 -13.31 18.54 -7.96
CA ARG A 31 -12.17 19.28 -7.37
C ARG A 31 -12.08 19.04 -5.86
N ARG A 32 -13.20 19.05 -5.14
CA ARG A 32 -13.25 18.80 -3.69
C ARG A 32 -12.84 17.36 -3.32
N VAL A 33 -13.28 16.36 -4.09
CA VAL A 33 -12.82 14.96 -3.94
C VAL A 33 -11.33 14.82 -4.26
N ARG A 34 -10.83 15.54 -5.28
CA ARG A 34 -9.40 15.53 -5.64
C ARG A 34 -8.52 16.24 -4.62
N GLU A 35 -9.01 17.28 -3.95
CA GLU A 35 -8.35 17.94 -2.82
C GLU A 35 -8.37 17.04 -1.56
N MET A 36 -9.50 16.39 -1.26
CA MET A 36 -9.62 15.43 -0.13
C MET A 36 -8.72 14.19 -0.28
N ASN A 37 -8.47 13.76 -1.52
CA ASN A 37 -7.60 12.62 -1.83
C ASN A 37 -6.17 13.04 -2.21
N SER A 38 -5.85 14.34 -2.08
CA SER A 38 -4.48 14.80 -2.22
C SER A 38 -3.73 14.64 -0.91
N PHE A 39 -2.46 14.23 -1.00
CA PHE A 39 -1.56 14.16 0.15
C PHE A 39 -0.47 15.23 -0.04
N PRO A 40 0.05 15.85 1.03
CA PRO A 40 1.01 16.93 0.90
C PRO A 40 2.21 16.55 0.03
N LYS A 41 2.56 17.41 -0.93
CA LYS A 41 3.64 17.16 -1.89
C LYS A 41 4.98 16.77 -1.24
N PRO A 42 5.43 17.40 -0.13
CA PRO A 42 6.66 16.99 0.53
C PRO A 42 6.64 15.53 1.01
N VAL A 43 5.47 15.02 1.42
CA VAL A 43 5.33 13.60 1.75
C VAL A 43 5.41 12.75 0.50
N ILE A 44 4.67 13.11 -0.56
CA ILE A 44 4.70 12.37 -1.83
C ILE A 44 6.12 12.30 -2.40
N ASP A 45 6.85 13.41 -2.39
CA ASP A 45 8.23 13.48 -2.90
C ASP A 45 9.17 12.62 -2.05
N SER A 46 9.04 12.65 -0.71
CA SER A 46 9.82 11.81 0.20
C SER A 46 9.50 10.32 0.00
N MET A 47 8.23 9.98 -0.18
CA MET A 47 7.82 8.59 -0.37
C MET A 47 8.15 8.09 -1.79
N ALA A 48 8.29 8.99 -2.76
CA ALA A 48 8.76 8.65 -4.10
C ALA A 48 10.29 8.53 -4.19
N ASP A 49 11.04 8.83 -3.13
CA ASP A 49 12.49 8.67 -3.12
C ASP A 49 12.88 7.21 -3.39
N ARG A 50 13.86 7.00 -4.28
CA ARG A 50 14.31 5.68 -4.71
C ARG A 50 14.72 4.79 -3.54
N ALA A 51 15.33 5.35 -2.50
CA ALA A 51 15.72 4.57 -1.33
C ALA A 51 14.50 4.02 -0.60
N MET A 52 13.42 4.81 -0.43
CA MET A 52 12.18 4.34 0.18
C MET A 52 11.51 3.27 -0.65
N ARG A 53 11.46 3.46 -1.97
CA ARG A 53 10.88 2.51 -2.91
C ARG A 53 11.56 1.15 -2.86
N LEU A 54 12.90 1.16 -2.95
CA LEU A 54 13.72 -0.05 -2.86
C LEU A 54 13.60 -0.71 -1.50
N HIS A 55 13.59 0.05 -0.41
CA HIS A 55 13.47 -0.49 0.93
C HIS A 55 12.14 -1.26 1.11
N HIS A 56 11.03 -0.62 0.76
CA HIS A 56 9.70 -1.22 0.92
C HIS A 56 9.54 -2.47 0.04
N MET A 57 10.03 -2.41 -1.20
CA MET A 57 10.06 -3.58 -2.09
C MET A 57 10.91 -4.72 -1.51
N LEU A 58 12.19 -4.46 -1.19
CA LEU A 58 13.12 -5.49 -0.68
C LEU A 58 12.63 -6.11 0.62
N TRP A 59 12.06 -5.32 1.54
CA TRP A 59 11.53 -5.80 2.81
C TRP A 59 10.40 -6.82 2.61
N HIS A 60 9.45 -6.52 1.72
CA HIS A 60 8.40 -7.45 1.36
C HIS A 60 8.94 -8.67 0.62
N THR A 61 9.77 -8.46 -0.42
CA THR A 61 10.31 -9.57 -1.23
C THR A 61 11.11 -10.56 -0.38
N ALA A 62 11.89 -10.07 0.59
CA ALA A 62 12.63 -10.93 1.51
C ALA A 62 11.70 -11.82 2.35
N ARG A 63 10.77 -11.23 3.11
CA ARG A 63 9.86 -11.98 4.01
C ARG A 63 8.95 -12.93 3.26
N ASP A 64 8.39 -12.46 2.15
CA ASP A 64 7.34 -13.16 1.44
C ASP A 64 7.88 -14.28 0.57
N ASN A 65 9.16 -14.27 0.19
CA ASN A 65 9.74 -15.34 -0.65
C ASN A 65 10.76 -16.22 0.04
N TRP A 66 11.25 -15.89 1.24
CA TRP A 66 12.38 -16.60 1.85
C TRP A 66 12.32 -18.13 1.74
N MET A 67 11.15 -18.71 2.02
CA MET A 67 10.93 -20.16 2.03
C MET A 67 10.86 -20.83 0.65
N VAL A 68 10.84 -20.06 -0.45
CA VAL A 68 10.86 -20.56 -1.83
C VAL A 68 12.14 -20.23 -2.58
N LEU A 69 13.03 -19.42 -2.00
CA LEU A 69 14.32 -19.09 -2.59
C LEU A 69 15.27 -20.30 -2.57
N THR A 70 16.13 -20.41 -3.58
CA THR A 70 17.23 -21.38 -3.55
C THR A 70 18.27 -20.98 -2.51
N PRO A 71 19.13 -21.90 -2.04
CA PRO A 71 20.22 -21.55 -1.12
C PRO A 71 21.12 -20.43 -1.67
N GLU A 72 21.39 -20.42 -2.98
CA GLU A 72 22.19 -19.37 -3.63
C GLU A 72 21.49 -18.01 -3.60
N GLN A 73 20.16 -17.99 -3.73
CA GLN A 73 19.37 -16.76 -3.64
C GLN A 73 19.26 -16.25 -2.19
N GLN A 74 19.08 -17.16 -1.23
CA GLN A 74 19.12 -16.83 0.21
C GLN A 74 20.47 -16.25 0.61
N GLU A 75 21.57 -16.80 0.09
CA GLU A 75 22.92 -16.30 0.36
C GLU A 75 23.11 -14.85 -0.13
N VAL A 76 22.46 -14.45 -1.23
CA VAL A 76 22.49 -13.04 -1.68
C VAL A 76 21.84 -12.13 -0.63
N PHE A 77 20.65 -12.47 -0.15
CA PHE A 77 19.96 -11.71 0.89
C PHE A 77 20.79 -11.70 2.19
N HIS A 78 21.31 -12.85 2.63
CA HIS A 78 22.15 -12.98 3.82
C HIS A 78 23.39 -12.07 3.73
N HIS A 79 24.13 -12.12 2.63
CA HIS A 79 25.32 -11.32 2.40
C HIS A 79 25.07 -9.81 2.48
N HIS A 80 23.88 -9.37 2.07
CA HIS A 80 23.45 -7.97 2.11
C HIS A 80 22.68 -7.60 3.39
N GLY A 81 22.57 -8.52 4.36
CA GLY A 81 21.88 -8.31 5.63
C GLY A 81 20.34 -8.29 5.54
N TRP A 82 19.78 -8.68 4.40
CA TRP A 82 18.34 -8.69 4.13
C TRP A 82 17.66 -10.04 4.44
N GLU A 83 18.34 -10.96 5.12
CA GLU A 83 17.70 -12.17 5.64
C GLU A 83 16.58 -11.79 6.63
N PRO A 84 15.32 -12.18 6.35
CA PRO A 84 14.24 -11.93 7.29
C PRO A 84 14.37 -12.90 8.47
N PRO A 85 14.39 -12.42 9.72
CA PRO A 85 14.49 -13.31 10.88
C PRO A 85 13.23 -14.18 11.03
N ARG A 86 12.10 -13.75 10.44
CA ARG A 86 10.79 -14.39 10.50
C ARG A 86 10.10 -14.26 9.14
N PRO A 87 10.24 -15.27 8.26
CA PRO A 87 9.49 -15.34 7.00
C PRO A 87 7.98 -15.26 7.24
N SER A 88 7.25 -14.62 6.34
CA SER A 88 5.80 -14.40 6.49
C SER A 88 4.95 -15.59 6.03
N LEU A 89 5.54 -16.46 5.21
CA LEU A 89 4.89 -17.59 4.55
C LEU A 89 5.74 -18.85 4.68
N THR A 90 5.09 -20.00 4.83
CA THR A 90 5.74 -21.32 4.92
C THR A 90 6.39 -21.73 3.59
N ALA A 91 7.20 -22.80 3.65
CA ALA A 91 7.59 -23.54 2.46
C ALA A 91 6.34 -24.13 1.77
N PRO A 92 6.33 -24.25 0.43
CA PRO A 92 5.22 -24.86 -0.29
C PRO A 92 4.94 -26.27 0.22
N ASP A 93 3.68 -26.56 0.51
CA ASP A 93 3.22 -27.90 0.80
C ASP A 93 3.56 -28.84 -0.38
N PRO A 94 4.25 -29.98 -0.16
CA PRO A 94 4.71 -30.84 -1.25
C PRO A 94 3.61 -31.45 -2.11
N VAL A 95 2.36 -31.46 -1.64
CA VAL A 95 1.22 -32.08 -2.33
C VAL A 95 0.43 -31.05 -3.12
N THR A 96 0.12 -29.92 -2.48
CA THR A 96 -0.75 -28.88 -3.02
C THR A 96 0.02 -27.74 -3.68
N GLY A 97 1.31 -27.58 -3.38
CA GLY A 97 2.12 -26.45 -3.79
C GLY A 97 1.73 -25.13 -3.13
N LYS A 98 0.74 -25.14 -2.22
CA LYS A 98 0.28 -23.95 -1.52
C LYS A 98 1.23 -23.58 -0.40
N ARG A 99 1.31 -22.29 -0.12
CA ARG A 99 2.05 -21.74 1.01
C ARG A 99 1.04 -21.24 2.03
N ASP A 100 1.32 -21.53 3.29
CA ASP A 100 0.48 -21.10 4.40
C ASP A 100 1.07 -19.86 5.06
N ILE A 101 0.22 -19.09 5.74
CA ILE A 101 0.64 -17.92 6.50
C ILE A 101 1.29 -18.35 7.81
N GLU A 102 2.42 -17.74 8.14
CA GLU A 102 3.09 -17.95 9.42
C GLU A 102 2.46 -17.10 10.53
N PHE A 103 1.39 -17.62 11.14
CA PHE A 103 0.64 -16.89 12.17
C PHE A 103 1.34 -16.73 13.53
N ASN A 104 2.37 -17.55 13.82
CA ASN A 104 2.90 -17.69 15.19
C ASN A 104 4.41 -17.48 15.32
N ASN A 105 5.12 -17.19 14.23
CA ASN A 105 6.56 -16.97 14.29
C ASN A 105 6.96 -15.53 14.63
N GLY A 106 5.98 -14.60 14.67
CA GLY A 106 6.20 -13.18 14.93
C GLY A 106 6.29 -12.29 13.70
N SER A 107 6.23 -12.85 12.49
CA SER A 107 6.31 -12.10 11.23
C SER A 107 5.26 -10.99 11.13
N GLY A 108 4.05 -11.20 11.68
CA GLY A 108 3.03 -10.17 11.72
C GLY A 108 3.36 -8.97 12.61
N GLU A 109 4.22 -9.11 13.63
CA GLU A 109 4.71 -7.96 14.39
C GLU A 109 5.69 -7.13 13.56
N ASP A 110 6.52 -7.77 12.73
CA ASP A 110 7.41 -7.08 11.79
C ASP A 110 6.59 -6.22 10.81
N PHE A 111 5.48 -6.77 10.29
CA PHE A 111 4.55 -6.05 9.45
C PHE A 111 3.94 -4.82 10.14
N LEU A 112 3.37 -5.00 11.33
CA LEU A 112 2.75 -3.91 12.08
C LEU A 112 3.76 -2.82 12.44
N PHE A 113 4.96 -3.24 12.88
CA PHE A 113 6.00 -2.33 13.31
C PHE A 113 6.60 -1.51 12.16
N MET A 114 6.98 -2.14 11.05
CA MET A 114 7.60 -1.44 9.91
C MET A 114 6.67 -0.34 9.38
N HIS A 115 5.37 -0.64 9.23
CA HIS A 115 4.39 0.34 8.78
C HIS A 115 4.11 1.43 9.82
N ARG A 116 4.08 1.10 11.13
CA ARG A 116 4.00 2.10 12.21
C ARG A 116 5.18 3.07 12.15
N GLN A 117 6.39 2.58 11.87
CA GLN A 117 7.57 3.43 11.70
C GLN A 117 7.49 4.32 10.44
N MET A 118 6.98 3.80 9.32
CA MET A 118 6.72 4.63 8.13
C MET A 118 5.73 5.76 8.43
N ILE A 119 4.64 5.44 9.14
CA ILE A 119 3.64 6.44 9.58
C ILE A 119 4.28 7.48 10.49
N ALA A 120 5.14 7.07 11.43
CA ALA A 120 5.85 8.00 12.31
C ALA A 120 6.72 8.99 11.51
N ALA A 121 7.49 8.50 10.52
CA ALA A 121 8.32 9.36 9.67
C ALA A 121 7.46 10.33 8.83
N VAL A 122 6.32 9.89 8.29
CA VAL A 122 5.40 10.80 7.60
C VAL A 122 4.81 11.85 8.54
N ASN A 123 4.49 11.47 9.79
CA ASN A 123 4.01 12.40 10.79
C ASN A 123 5.05 13.47 11.16
N GLU A 124 6.35 13.17 11.09
CA GLU A 124 7.41 14.18 11.23
C GLU A 124 7.31 15.23 10.11
N ILE A 125 7.18 14.81 8.84
CA ILE A 125 6.98 15.73 7.71
C ILE A 125 5.72 16.59 7.91
N LEU A 126 4.60 15.96 8.28
CA LEU A 126 3.33 16.66 8.47
C LEU A 126 3.40 17.68 9.61
N ALA A 127 4.08 17.34 10.71
CA ALA A 127 4.30 18.24 11.82
C ALA A 127 5.17 19.45 11.43
N GLU A 128 6.21 19.25 10.61
CA GLU A 128 7.05 20.33 10.08
C GLU A 128 6.29 21.25 9.14
N LEU A 129 5.37 20.70 8.33
CA LEU A 129 4.50 21.51 7.46
C LEU A 129 3.52 22.37 8.27
N GLY A 130 3.09 21.89 9.45
CA GLY A 130 2.18 22.62 10.33
C GLY A 130 0.81 22.89 9.71
N ASP A 131 0.41 22.12 8.69
CA ASP A 131 -0.88 22.28 8.03
C ASP A 131 -1.99 21.65 8.90
N PRO A 132 -2.95 22.44 9.41
CA PRO A 132 -4.02 21.93 10.25
C PRO A 132 -4.97 20.96 9.52
N GLN A 133 -4.95 20.91 8.18
CA GLN A 133 -5.71 19.92 7.40
C GLN A 133 -5.08 18.53 7.43
N TYR A 134 -3.77 18.45 7.70
CA TYR A 134 -3.01 17.20 7.76
C TYR A 134 -2.15 17.17 9.03
N PRO A 135 -2.75 17.15 10.23
CA PRO A 135 -2.00 17.18 11.49
C PRO A 135 -1.17 15.90 11.71
N ARG A 136 -1.59 14.80 11.11
CA ARG A 136 -0.94 13.47 11.10
C ARG A 136 -1.60 12.59 10.04
N VAL A 137 -1.02 11.42 9.78
CA VAL A 137 -1.67 10.34 9.06
C VAL A 137 -2.93 9.93 9.83
N GLU A 138 -4.05 9.99 9.13
CA GLU A 138 -5.34 9.53 9.65
C GLU A 138 -5.88 8.43 8.77
N GLY A 139 -6.02 7.25 9.36
CA GLY A 139 -6.64 6.10 8.73
C GLY A 139 -8.13 6.27 8.51
N TRP A 140 -8.72 5.36 7.74
CA TRP A 140 -10.17 5.27 7.71
C TRP A 140 -10.70 4.84 9.09
N PRO A 141 -11.77 5.47 9.62
CA PRO A 141 -12.44 4.97 10.82
C PRO A 141 -13.18 3.66 10.53
N THR A 142 -13.69 3.53 9.31
CA THR A 142 -14.23 2.27 8.77
C THR A 142 -13.89 2.16 7.28
N VAL A 143 -13.64 0.95 6.80
CA VAL A 143 -13.28 0.74 5.39
C VAL A 143 -14.41 1.22 4.47
N PRO A 144 -14.14 2.12 3.50
CA PRO A 144 -15.17 2.73 2.68
C PRO A 144 -16.01 1.72 1.89
N SER A 145 -17.31 1.97 1.79
CA SER A 145 -18.22 1.11 1.03
C SER A 145 -18.04 1.28 -0.48
N PRO A 146 -18.51 0.33 -1.32
CA PRO A 146 -18.49 0.47 -2.77
C PRO A 146 -19.19 1.74 -3.29
N GLU A 147 -20.16 2.26 -2.54
CA GLU A 147 -20.95 3.46 -2.87
C GLU A 147 -20.32 4.77 -2.37
N ASP A 148 -19.19 4.70 -1.63
CA ASP A 148 -18.50 5.87 -1.13
C ASP A 148 -17.92 6.70 -2.30
N THR A 149 -18.41 7.93 -2.44
CA THR A 149 -17.99 8.82 -3.53
C THR A 149 -16.69 9.56 -3.24
N ALA A 150 -16.24 9.61 -1.98
CA ALA A 150 -14.95 10.17 -1.61
C ALA A 150 -13.82 9.18 -1.93
N TYR A 151 -14.06 7.88 -1.75
CA TYR A 151 -13.08 6.82 -2.02
C TYR A 151 -13.60 5.78 -3.04
N PRO A 152 -13.91 6.19 -4.27
CA PRO A 152 -14.50 5.30 -5.26
C PRO A 152 -13.55 4.13 -5.60
N VAL A 153 -14.11 2.93 -5.72
CA VAL A 153 -13.36 1.74 -6.16
C VAL A 153 -13.13 1.84 -7.67
N PRO A 154 -11.87 1.87 -8.16
CA PRO A 154 -11.60 1.92 -9.60
C PRO A 154 -12.11 0.66 -10.31
N PRO A 155 -12.48 0.74 -11.61
CA PRO A 155 -12.90 -0.45 -12.37
C PRO A 155 -11.78 -1.50 -12.45
N PRO A 156 -12.12 -2.78 -12.64
CA PRO A 156 -11.13 -3.83 -12.90
C PRO A 156 -10.43 -3.61 -14.24
N PHE A 157 -9.22 -4.16 -14.37
CA PHE A 157 -8.39 -4.09 -15.57
C PHE A 157 -7.58 -5.39 -15.73
N ASP A 158 -7.10 -5.63 -16.95
CA ASP A 158 -6.19 -6.73 -17.25
C ASP A 158 -4.73 -6.30 -17.09
N ILE A 159 -3.87 -7.25 -16.74
CA ILE A 159 -2.42 -7.08 -16.68
C ILE A 159 -1.80 -8.06 -17.68
N PRO A 160 -1.26 -7.57 -18.82
CA PRO A 160 -0.61 -8.45 -19.79
C PRO A 160 0.55 -9.22 -19.14
N GLY A 161 0.55 -10.54 -19.28
CA GLY A 161 1.58 -11.41 -18.72
C GLY A 161 1.39 -11.82 -17.25
N ASP A 162 0.42 -11.23 -16.54
CA ASP A 162 0.15 -11.52 -15.12
C ASP A 162 -1.37 -11.68 -14.88
N THR A 163 -1.90 -12.82 -15.33
CA THR A 163 -3.33 -13.15 -15.15
C THR A 163 -3.68 -13.36 -13.69
N GLY A 164 -2.73 -13.83 -12.88
CA GLY A 164 -2.94 -14.09 -11.45
C GLY A 164 -3.27 -12.81 -10.69
N THR A 165 -2.43 -11.77 -10.84
CA THR A 165 -2.69 -10.46 -10.22
C THR A 165 -3.95 -9.82 -10.79
N ALA A 166 -4.20 -9.93 -12.11
CA ALA A 166 -5.42 -9.39 -12.72
C ALA A 166 -6.69 -10.04 -12.14
N GLU A 167 -6.68 -11.36 -11.92
CA GLU A 167 -7.78 -12.08 -11.27
C GLU A 167 -7.94 -11.70 -9.80
N ALA A 168 -6.85 -11.54 -9.06
CA ALA A 168 -6.88 -11.08 -7.67
C ALA A 168 -7.49 -9.68 -7.55
N ILE A 169 -7.12 -8.74 -8.45
CA ILE A 169 -7.70 -7.40 -8.53
C ILE A 169 -9.19 -7.44 -8.88
N ARG A 170 -9.59 -8.27 -9.86
CA ARG A 170 -11.00 -8.47 -10.19
C ARG A 170 -11.80 -8.96 -8.99
N SER A 171 -11.28 -9.96 -8.28
CA SER A 171 -11.88 -10.52 -7.08
C SER A 171 -12.03 -9.47 -5.96
N ALA A 172 -10.96 -8.71 -5.68
CA ALA A 172 -10.92 -7.66 -4.66
C ALA A 172 -11.97 -6.56 -4.85
N LYS A 173 -12.39 -6.31 -6.09
CA LYS A 173 -13.39 -5.29 -6.46
C LYS A 173 -14.84 -5.79 -6.39
N THR A 174 -15.07 -7.08 -6.18
CA THR A 174 -16.43 -7.63 -6.09
C THR A 174 -17.17 -7.22 -4.80
N GLN A 175 -18.49 -7.35 -4.82
CA GLN A 175 -19.32 -7.21 -3.61
C GLN A 175 -19.03 -8.32 -2.59
N GLU A 176 -18.79 -9.55 -3.06
CA GLU A 176 -18.47 -10.70 -2.21
C GLU A 176 -17.20 -10.45 -1.40
N LYS A 177 -16.12 -10.02 -2.06
CA LYS A 177 -14.87 -9.70 -1.36
C LYS A 177 -15.01 -8.47 -0.46
N PHE A 178 -15.88 -7.51 -0.78
CA PHE A 178 -16.22 -6.44 0.16
C PHE A 178 -16.95 -6.96 1.41
N ASN A 179 -17.86 -7.92 1.28
CA ASN A 179 -18.49 -8.55 2.45
C ASN A 179 -17.43 -9.24 3.34
N GLN A 180 -16.40 -9.85 2.73
CA GLN A 180 -15.26 -10.40 3.47
C GLN A 180 -14.44 -9.33 4.19
N ILE A 181 -14.16 -8.19 3.53
CA ILE A 181 -13.53 -7.01 4.18
C ILE A 181 -14.31 -6.60 5.42
N ARG A 182 -15.65 -6.54 5.34
CA ARG A 182 -16.50 -6.18 6.49
C ARG A 182 -16.45 -7.22 7.60
N ALA A 183 -16.36 -8.51 7.26
CA ALA A 183 -16.20 -9.57 8.24
C ALA A 183 -14.84 -9.46 8.98
N TRP A 184 -13.75 -9.25 8.24
CA TRP A 184 -12.42 -9.03 8.83
C TRP A 184 -12.37 -7.75 9.68
N GLU A 185 -12.94 -6.64 9.20
CA GLU A 185 -13.00 -5.39 9.95
C GLU A 185 -13.75 -5.57 11.28
N ALA A 186 -14.88 -6.28 11.26
CA ALA A 186 -15.63 -6.60 12.49
C ALA A 186 -14.83 -7.50 13.44
N GLU A 187 -14.07 -8.47 12.92
CA GLU A 187 -13.20 -9.32 13.73
C GLU A 187 -12.05 -8.54 14.37
N PHE A 188 -11.34 -7.72 13.59
CA PHE A 188 -10.15 -6.99 14.04
C PHE A 188 -10.47 -5.74 14.85
N THR A 189 -11.75 -5.42 15.05
CA THR A 189 -12.21 -4.35 15.95
C THR A 189 -13.02 -4.89 17.14
N ASP A 190 -13.30 -6.20 17.21
CA ASP A 190 -14.00 -6.81 18.34
C ASP A 190 -13.03 -7.11 19.50
N PRO A 191 -13.17 -6.45 20.66
CA PRO A 191 -12.29 -6.68 21.81
C PRO A 191 -12.27 -8.14 22.29
N ALA A 192 -13.36 -8.89 22.13
CA ALA A 192 -13.42 -10.29 22.52
C ALA A 192 -12.56 -11.18 21.62
N LYS A 193 -12.48 -10.86 20.32
CA LYS A 193 -11.61 -11.54 19.36
C LYS A 193 -10.15 -11.14 19.55
N LEU A 194 -9.89 -9.84 19.69
CA LEU A 194 -8.54 -9.31 19.91
C LEU A 194 -7.88 -9.87 21.17
N ARG A 195 -8.64 -10.07 22.26
CA ARG A 195 -8.14 -10.74 23.47
C ARG A 195 -7.62 -12.15 23.25
N GLN A 196 -8.06 -12.84 22.19
CA GLN A 196 -7.67 -14.21 21.89
C GLN A 196 -6.45 -14.30 20.95
N MET A 197 -5.97 -13.17 20.43
CA MET A 197 -4.83 -13.14 19.51
C MET A 197 -3.57 -12.61 20.20
N THR A 198 -2.42 -13.13 19.77
CA THR A 198 -1.13 -12.45 19.94
C THR A 198 -1.04 -11.29 18.94
N LEU A 199 -0.16 -10.32 19.19
CA LEU A 199 0.02 -9.20 18.26
C LEU A 199 0.55 -9.69 16.90
N GLY A 200 1.50 -10.64 16.91
CA GLY A 200 1.97 -11.28 15.67
C GLY A 200 0.88 -11.99 14.87
N ARG A 201 -0.04 -12.69 15.54
CA ARG A 201 -1.16 -13.35 14.85
C ARG A 201 -2.13 -12.32 14.25
N LEU A 202 -2.42 -11.24 14.98
CA LEU A 202 -3.25 -10.14 14.46
C LEU A 202 -2.59 -9.52 13.21
N GLY A 203 -1.30 -9.21 13.29
CA GLY A 203 -0.55 -8.63 12.16
C GLY A 203 -0.57 -9.51 10.93
N ALA A 204 -0.32 -10.82 11.07
CA ALA A 204 -0.32 -11.76 9.94
C ALA A 204 -1.73 -11.93 9.32
N ARG A 205 -2.78 -11.99 10.15
CA ARG A 205 -4.18 -12.02 9.67
C ARG A 205 -4.57 -10.74 8.91
N ILE A 206 -4.12 -9.58 9.41
CA ILE A 206 -4.34 -8.31 8.72
C ILE A 206 -3.60 -8.28 7.39
N GLU A 207 -2.28 -8.54 7.39
CA GLU A 207 -1.39 -8.48 6.22
C GLU A 207 -1.96 -9.28 5.05
N PHE A 208 -2.17 -10.59 5.24
CA PHE A 208 -2.60 -11.50 4.18
C PHE A 208 -4.12 -11.57 3.96
N GLY A 209 -4.91 -10.79 4.70
CA GLY A 209 -6.36 -10.71 4.55
C GLY A 209 -6.79 -9.32 4.06
N ILE A 210 -7.26 -8.52 5.01
CA ILE A 210 -7.88 -7.22 4.71
C ILE A 210 -6.87 -6.23 4.09
N HIS A 211 -5.62 -6.20 4.54
CA HIS A 211 -4.61 -5.28 4.02
C HIS A 211 -4.32 -5.50 2.53
N ASN A 212 -3.91 -6.72 2.16
CA ASN A 212 -3.62 -7.06 0.76
C ASN A 212 -4.87 -6.87 -0.13
N THR A 213 -6.06 -7.22 0.39
CA THR A 213 -7.31 -6.99 -0.33
C THR A 213 -7.59 -5.49 -0.56
N MET A 214 -7.32 -4.61 0.42
CA MET A 214 -7.50 -3.16 0.26
C MET A 214 -6.55 -2.58 -0.80
N HIS A 215 -5.29 -3.01 -0.82
CA HIS A 215 -4.33 -2.62 -1.87
C HIS A 215 -4.87 -2.94 -3.27
N LEU A 216 -5.33 -4.18 -3.49
CA LEU A 216 -5.86 -4.62 -4.78
C LEU A 216 -7.20 -3.93 -5.13
N ARG A 217 -8.07 -3.74 -4.15
CA ARG A 217 -9.40 -3.15 -4.33
C ARG A 217 -9.33 -1.72 -4.82
N TRP A 218 -8.49 -0.87 -4.21
CA TRP A 218 -8.33 0.53 -4.62
C TRP A 218 -7.25 0.76 -5.67
N SER A 219 -6.57 -0.30 -6.12
CA SER A 219 -5.66 -0.21 -7.25
C SER A 219 -6.38 0.25 -8.52
N ALA A 220 -5.88 1.31 -9.13
CA ALA A 220 -6.29 1.79 -10.44
C ALA A 220 -5.47 1.10 -11.54
N GLN A 221 -5.82 1.35 -12.80
CA GLN A 221 -5.13 0.76 -13.94
C GLN A 221 -3.61 1.00 -13.85
N MET A 222 -2.87 -0.10 -13.97
CA MET A 222 -1.41 -0.09 -13.94
C MET A 222 -0.87 0.77 -15.10
N PRO A 223 0.13 1.63 -14.86
CA PRO A 223 0.82 2.33 -15.93
C PRO A 223 1.46 1.37 -16.94
N GLU A 224 1.33 1.66 -18.24
CA GLU A 224 1.83 0.81 -19.33
C GLU A 224 3.35 0.58 -19.31
N TYR A 225 4.09 1.42 -18.59
CA TYR A 225 5.55 1.42 -18.55
C TYR A 225 6.15 0.57 -17.41
N ARG A 226 5.32 -0.17 -16.66
CA ARG A 226 5.78 -1.29 -15.81
C ARG A 226 4.93 -2.56 -16.00
N PRO A 227 4.83 -3.13 -17.21
CA PRO A 227 4.06 -4.35 -17.40
C PRO A 227 4.90 -5.60 -17.13
N GLY A 228 4.48 -6.42 -16.16
CA GLY A 228 4.88 -7.84 -16.00
C GLY A 228 6.35 -8.14 -16.25
N GLY A 229 7.25 -7.36 -15.64
CA GLY A 229 8.69 -7.40 -15.85
C GLY A 229 9.46 -8.00 -14.67
N ASP A 230 10.75 -8.23 -14.87
CA ASP A 230 11.70 -8.63 -13.81
C ASP A 230 11.71 -7.56 -12.68
N GLU A 231 11.27 -7.94 -11.47
CA GLU A 231 11.17 -7.04 -10.31
C GLU A 231 12.48 -6.33 -9.98
N PHE A 232 13.61 -6.97 -10.29
CA PHE A 232 14.93 -6.41 -10.04
C PHE A 232 15.52 -5.68 -11.26
N SER A 233 14.75 -5.54 -12.34
CA SER A 233 15.04 -4.64 -13.46
C SER A 233 14.35 -3.28 -13.27
N ILE A 234 14.74 -2.57 -12.21
CA ILE A 234 14.16 -1.29 -11.83
C ILE A 234 14.59 -0.16 -12.79
N ASP A 235 13.66 0.27 -13.64
CA ASP A 235 13.86 1.45 -14.50
C ASP A 235 13.75 2.74 -13.67
N PRO A 236 14.74 3.66 -13.72
CA PRO A 236 14.69 4.94 -13.02
C PRO A 236 13.43 5.78 -13.31
N ARG A 237 12.75 5.57 -14.45
CA ARG A 237 11.47 6.24 -14.73
C ARG A 237 10.37 5.89 -13.72
N TRP A 238 10.50 4.77 -13.00
CA TRP A 238 9.56 4.35 -11.96
C TRP A 238 9.72 5.13 -10.66
N ASP A 239 10.76 5.96 -10.53
CA ASP A 239 10.97 6.81 -9.36
C ASP A 239 10.07 8.06 -9.40
N ASP A 240 9.52 8.40 -10.57
CA ASP A 240 8.57 9.50 -10.71
C ASP A 240 7.35 9.31 -9.79
N ALA A 241 6.96 10.38 -9.08
CA ALA A 241 5.86 10.33 -8.12
C ALA A 241 4.50 9.98 -8.73
N SER A 242 4.34 10.11 -10.06
CA SER A 242 3.15 9.63 -10.79
C SER A 242 3.10 8.10 -10.87
N TYR A 243 4.23 7.41 -10.68
CA TYR A 243 4.29 5.97 -10.52
C TYR A 243 3.96 5.58 -9.07
N ASN A 244 2.66 5.49 -8.77
CA ASN A 244 2.11 5.26 -7.43
C ASN A 244 1.06 4.12 -7.42
N TRP A 245 1.35 3.04 -8.15
CA TRP A 245 0.42 1.93 -8.28
C TRP A 245 0.29 1.15 -6.96
N LEU A 246 -0.94 1.01 -6.45
CA LEU A 246 -1.21 0.42 -5.13
C LEU A 246 -0.95 -1.09 -5.06
N ALA A 247 -1.00 -1.78 -6.19
CA ALA A 247 -0.76 -3.22 -6.25
C ALA A 247 0.72 -3.57 -6.48
N ASP A 248 1.64 -2.64 -6.18
CA ASP A 248 3.08 -2.88 -6.27
C ASP A 248 3.83 -2.27 -5.09
N THR A 249 4.58 -3.08 -4.36
CA THR A 249 5.30 -2.66 -3.14
C THR A 249 6.34 -1.59 -3.45
N TYR A 250 6.92 -1.53 -4.65
CA TYR A 250 7.84 -0.44 -5.01
C TYR A 250 7.17 0.95 -5.05
N SER A 251 5.85 1.02 -5.22
CA SER A 251 5.15 2.30 -5.41
C SER A 251 3.94 2.56 -4.53
N ALA A 252 3.41 1.55 -3.85
CA ALA A 252 2.14 1.69 -3.14
C ALA A 252 2.16 2.83 -2.12
N HIS A 253 3.26 3.01 -1.38
CA HIS A 253 3.42 4.05 -0.36
C HIS A 253 3.43 5.49 -0.91
N VAL A 254 3.57 5.67 -2.22
CA VAL A 254 3.44 6.98 -2.88
C VAL A 254 1.96 7.35 -3.07
N ASN A 255 1.05 6.37 -3.06
CA ASN A 255 -0.37 6.62 -3.26
C ASN A 255 -1.03 7.17 -1.98
N PRO A 256 -1.82 8.26 -2.04
CA PRO A 256 -2.53 8.79 -0.86
C PRO A 256 -3.42 7.76 -0.14
N ILE A 257 -4.01 6.81 -0.86
CA ILE A 257 -4.87 5.75 -0.28
C ILE A 257 -4.07 4.81 0.62
N PHE A 258 -2.78 4.61 0.37
CA PHE A 258 -1.90 3.82 1.23
C PHE A 258 -1.94 4.34 2.67
N TRP A 259 -1.88 5.65 2.87
CA TRP A 259 -1.88 6.23 4.21
C TRP A 259 -3.23 6.11 4.91
N LYS A 260 -4.33 6.05 4.15
CA LYS A 260 -5.67 5.80 4.69
C LYS A 260 -5.85 4.34 5.14
N LEU A 261 -5.39 3.39 4.35
CA LEU A 261 -5.48 1.97 4.71
C LEU A 261 -4.48 1.61 5.82
N HIS A 262 -3.25 2.14 5.76
CA HIS A 262 -2.23 1.87 6.78
C HIS A 262 -2.50 2.57 8.10
N GLY A 263 -3.10 3.76 8.09
CA GLY A 263 -3.62 4.35 9.32
C GLY A 263 -4.75 3.51 9.96
N TRP A 264 -5.58 2.84 9.15
CA TRP A 264 -6.58 1.90 9.67
C TRP A 264 -5.89 0.65 10.27
N VAL A 265 -4.86 0.12 9.61
CA VAL A 265 -4.07 -1.02 10.12
C VAL A 265 -3.39 -0.66 11.45
N ASP A 266 -2.73 0.49 11.52
CA ASP A 266 -2.00 0.95 12.70
C ASP A 266 -2.93 1.10 13.92
N ALA A 267 -4.14 1.64 13.71
CA ALA A 267 -5.13 1.78 14.77
C ALA A 267 -5.55 0.43 15.39
N ARG A 268 -5.40 -0.70 14.68
CA ARG A 268 -5.71 -2.03 15.21
C ARG A 268 -4.73 -2.46 16.30
N ILE A 269 -3.51 -1.92 16.31
CA ILE A 269 -2.54 -2.15 17.39
C ILE A 269 -3.07 -1.56 18.69
N ASP A 270 -3.63 -0.35 18.62
CA ASP A 270 -4.18 0.35 19.78
C ASP A 270 -5.49 -0.32 20.26
N ASP A 271 -6.34 -0.77 19.34
CA ASP A 271 -7.51 -1.59 19.68
C ASP A 271 -7.12 -2.89 20.39
N TRP A 272 -6.05 -3.56 19.92
CA TRP A 272 -5.53 -4.77 20.56
C TRP A 272 -4.98 -4.49 21.95
N MET A 273 -4.20 -3.41 22.11
CA MET A 273 -3.71 -2.98 23.42
C MET A 273 -4.86 -2.69 24.39
N ALA A 274 -5.86 -1.94 23.94
CA ALA A 274 -7.04 -1.61 24.72
C ALA A 274 -7.83 -2.86 25.12
N ALA A 275 -8.02 -3.81 24.19
CA ALA A 275 -8.71 -5.07 24.46
C ALA A 275 -7.99 -5.93 25.52
N LYS A 276 -6.66 -5.81 25.61
CA LYS A 276 -5.78 -6.49 26.57
C LYS A 276 -5.51 -5.67 27.83
N GLU A 277 -6.12 -4.49 27.97
CA GLU A 277 -5.93 -3.56 29.09
C GLU A 277 -4.47 -3.11 29.26
N LEU A 278 -3.73 -3.02 28.16
CA LEU A 278 -2.33 -2.59 28.13
C LEU A 278 -2.24 -1.06 27.98
N THR A 279 -1.25 -0.47 28.64
CA THR A 279 -0.94 0.97 28.56
C THR A 279 0.56 1.17 28.37
N GLY A 280 0.96 2.30 27.79
CA GLY A 280 2.37 2.60 27.52
C GLY A 280 2.82 2.15 26.12
N PRO A 281 4.12 1.90 25.91
CA PRO A 281 4.64 1.40 24.63
C PRO A 281 4.03 0.03 24.26
N VAL A 282 3.94 -0.25 22.96
CA VAL A 282 3.51 -1.56 22.47
C VAL A 282 4.48 -2.62 22.99
N PRO A 283 4.00 -3.70 23.63
CA PRO A 283 4.86 -4.78 24.09
C PRO A 283 5.19 -5.73 22.94
N TRP A 284 6.06 -5.28 22.04
CA TRP A 284 6.59 -6.11 20.97
C TRP A 284 7.27 -7.36 21.56
N SER A 285 7.02 -8.51 20.96
CA SER A 285 7.66 -9.78 21.33
C SER A 285 9.14 -9.80 20.95
N PHE A 286 9.54 -8.93 20.02
CA PHE A 286 10.89 -8.76 19.52
C PHE A 286 11.26 -7.28 19.62
N ASP A 287 12.44 -6.95 20.13
CA ASP A 287 12.84 -5.56 20.37
C ASP A 287 14.12 -5.18 19.60
N PRO A 288 14.01 -4.37 18.53
CA PRO A 288 12.78 -4.05 17.81
C PRO A 288 12.33 -5.21 16.89
N PRO A 289 11.06 -5.25 16.43
CA PRO A 289 10.67 -6.05 15.28
C PRO A 289 11.45 -5.63 14.03
N TRP A 290 11.47 -6.49 13.01
CA TRP A 290 12.37 -6.35 11.87
C TRP A 290 11.83 -5.40 10.80
N SER A 291 12.60 -4.35 10.52
CA SER A 291 12.34 -3.34 9.49
C SER A 291 13.46 -3.29 8.44
N GLY A 292 14.18 -4.40 8.24
CA GLY A 292 15.31 -4.49 7.29
C GLY A 292 16.71 -4.39 7.93
N PRO A 293 17.78 -4.31 7.12
CA PRO A 293 19.19 -4.43 7.58
C PRO A 293 19.73 -3.22 8.35
N VAL A 294 19.12 -2.05 8.19
CA VAL A 294 19.66 -0.80 8.74
C VAL A 294 18.92 -0.48 10.05
N GLY A 295 19.67 -0.20 11.12
CA GLY A 295 19.21 0.54 12.30
C GLY A 295 18.08 -0.11 13.12
N HIS A 296 18.44 -0.73 14.24
CA HIS A 296 17.49 -1.10 15.29
C HIS A 296 17.06 0.10 16.14
N ASP A 297 16.84 1.28 15.54
CA ASP A 297 16.24 2.40 16.26
C ASP A 297 14.75 2.11 16.40
N PRO A 298 14.25 1.82 17.62
CA PRO A 298 12.83 1.49 17.81
C PRO A 298 11.91 2.67 17.49
N HIS A 299 12.46 3.88 17.33
CA HIS A 299 11.70 5.11 17.14
C HIS A 299 11.74 5.66 15.71
N ARG A 300 12.60 5.14 14.83
CA ARG A 300 12.79 5.69 13.48
C ARG A 300 12.86 4.60 12.43
N HIS A 301 12.05 4.76 11.38
CA HIS A 301 12.17 3.94 10.19
C HIS A 301 13.56 4.16 9.56
N PRO A 302 14.29 3.11 9.21
CA PRO A 302 15.70 3.22 8.84
C PRO A 302 15.98 4.03 7.57
N VAL A 303 15.05 4.04 6.63
CA VAL A 303 15.16 4.84 5.39
C VAL A 303 14.30 6.10 5.42
N ALA A 304 13.02 6.00 5.82
CA ALA A 304 12.10 7.15 5.77
C ALA A 304 12.63 8.34 6.58
N GLY A 305 13.13 8.12 7.80
CA GLY A 305 13.70 9.21 8.60
C GLY A 305 14.89 9.90 7.93
N LEU A 306 15.73 9.15 7.22
CA LEU A 306 16.85 9.73 6.45
C LEU A 306 16.36 10.50 5.23
N VAL A 307 15.34 10.00 4.52
CA VAL A 307 14.76 10.74 3.38
C VAL A 307 14.15 12.06 3.83
N VAL A 308 13.47 12.08 4.98
CA VAL A 308 12.91 13.32 5.56
C VAL A 308 14.01 14.32 5.92
N GLN A 309 15.11 13.82 6.51
CA GLN A 309 16.14 14.68 7.11
C GLN A 309 17.28 15.02 6.13
N ALA A 310 17.40 14.34 4.99
CA ALA A 310 18.47 14.52 4.03
C ALA A 310 18.39 15.88 3.33
N HIS A 311 19.46 16.66 3.45
CA HIS A 311 19.63 17.94 2.76
C HIS A 311 21.03 18.02 2.14
N PRO A 312 21.23 18.71 1.01
CA PRO A 312 22.53 18.78 0.36
C PRO A 312 23.66 19.16 1.32
N GLY A 313 24.61 18.25 1.51
CA GLY A 313 25.80 18.46 2.34
C GLY A 313 25.68 18.08 3.82
N ASN A 314 24.55 17.54 4.30
CA ASN A 314 24.45 17.00 5.67
C ASN A 314 24.83 15.51 5.75
N GLY A 315 24.94 15.01 6.99
CA GLY A 315 25.32 13.62 7.26
C GLY A 315 24.22 12.64 6.84
N GLU A 316 22.96 13.02 6.99
CA GLU A 316 21.79 12.22 6.63
C GLU A 316 21.73 11.97 5.11
N ALA A 317 22.05 12.96 4.28
CA ALA A 317 22.14 12.79 2.84
C ALA A 317 23.27 11.83 2.45
N ALA A 318 24.43 11.89 3.11
CA ALA A 318 25.53 10.95 2.87
C ALA A 318 25.15 9.52 3.30
N ALA A 319 24.48 9.36 4.44
CA ALA A 319 23.98 8.08 4.92
C ALA A 319 22.91 7.50 3.97
N LEU A 320 21.97 8.33 3.52
CA LEU A 320 20.94 7.94 2.55
C LEU A 320 21.55 7.44 1.24
N GLN A 321 22.54 8.16 0.70
CA GLN A 321 23.27 7.74 -0.51
C GLN A 321 24.00 6.40 -0.30
N SER A 322 24.62 6.20 0.86
CA SER A 322 25.28 4.93 1.18
C SER A 322 24.28 3.77 1.25
N ILE A 323 23.13 3.97 1.88
CA ILE A 323 22.09 2.95 2.01
C ILE A 323 21.45 2.65 0.65
N LEU A 324 21.19 3.68 -0.15
CA LEU A 324 20.71 3.55 -1.52
C LEU A 324 21.68 2.69 -2.35
N GLY A 325 22.97 3.02 -2.36
CA GLY A 325 23.98 2.24 -3.09
C GLY A 325 24.07 0.78 -2.62
N GLY A 326 23.88 0.52 -1.33
CA GLY A 326 23.76 -0.82 -0.78
C GLY A 326 22.56 -1.58 -1.36
N MET A 327 21.37 -0.98 -1.31
CA MET A 327 20.14 -1.59 -1.84
C MET A 327 20.19 -1.81 -3.36
N GLU A 328 20.76 -0.87 -4.13
CA GLU A 328 20.97 -1.05 -5.57
C GLU A 328 21.91 -2.21 -5.87
N THR A 329 22.97 -2.37 -5.08
CA THR A 329 23.86 -3.53 -5.18
C THR A 329 23.12 -4.84 -4.85
N THR A 330 22.27 -4.84 -3.83
CA THR A 330 21.41 -5.98 -3.50
C THR A 330 20.52 -6.35 -4.68
N VAL A 331 19.80 -5.39 -5.26
CA VAL A 331 18.93 -5.58 -6.42
C VAL A 331 19.69 -6.20 -7.59
N GLU A 332 20.87 -5.67 -7.93
CA GLU A 332 21.69 -6.21 -9.02
C GLU A 332 22.17 -7.65 -8.75
N HIS A 333 22.45 -7.98 -7.49
CA HIS A 333 22.86 -9.34 -7.12
C HIS A 333 21.68 -10.31 -7.18
N LEU A 334 20.49 -9.91 -6.72
CA LEU A 334 19.26 -10.72 -6.78
C LEU A 334 18.85 -10.98 -8.23
N LYS A 335 18.95 -9.96 -9.09
CA LYS A 335 18.75 -10.10 -10.54
C LYS A 335 19.69 -11.14 -11.15
N ARG A 336 20.98 -11.07 -10.85
CA ARG A 336 21.97 -12.05 -11.35
C ARG A 336 21.73 -13.46 -10.81
N ALA A 337 21.17 -13.58 -9.60
CA ALA A 337 20.77 -14.86 -9.01
C ALA A 337 19.41 -15.37 -9.54
N GLY A 338 18.75 -14.63 -10.44
CA GLY A 338 17.50 -15.04 -11.07
C GLY A 338 16.33 -15.12 -10.08
N VAL A 339 16.30 -14.25 -9.06
CA VAL A 339 15.14 -14.14 -8.18
C VAL A 339 13.96 -13.62 -9.00
N GLY A 340 12.86 -14.38 -9.01
CA GLY A 340 11.66 -14.06 -9.78
C GLY A 340 10.66 -13.17 -9.03
N GLU A 341 9.62 -12.77 -9.76
CA GLU A 341 8.50 -11.97 -9.27
C GLU A 341 7.60 -12.79 -8.30
N PRO A 342 7.51 -12.44 -7.00
CA PRO A 342 6.45 -12.90 -6.12
C PRO A 342 5.06 -12.60 -6.66
N ALA A 343 4.08 -13.33 -6.11
CA ALA A 343 2.71 -12.88 -6.18
C ALA A 343 2.58 -11.50 -5.51
N ARG A 344 2.05 -10.52 -6.25
CA ARG A 344 1.76 -9.18 -5.72
C ARG A 344 0.62 -9.25 -4.73
N PHE A 345 0.87 -8.88 -3.47
CA PHE A 345 -0.14 -8.80 -2.40
C PHE A 345 -1.00 -10.08 -2.29
N PRO A 346 -0.40 -11.25 -1.97
CA PRO A 346 -1.13 -12.51 -1.90
C PRO A 346 -2.24 -12.45 -0.85
N VAL A 347 -3.47 -12.81 -1.23
CA VAL A 347 -4.62 -12.83 -0.32
C VAL A 347 -4.93 -14.28 0.04
N SER A 348 -5.07 -14.57 1.33
CA SER A 348 -5.55 -15.86 1.83
C SER A 348 -6.99 -15.75 2.29
N ASP A 349 -7.81 -16.74 1.94
CA ASP A 349 -9.17 -16.85 2.48
C ASP A 349 -9.17 -17.34 3.94
N ASP A 350 -8.06 -17.92 4.42
CA ASP A 350 -7.88 -18.36 5.81
C ASP A 350 -7.39 -17.23 6.75
N ALA A 351 -7.22 -16.02 6.20
CA ALA A 351 -6.72 -14.84 6.91
C ALA A 351 -7.66 -14.32 8.01
#